data_AF-A0A7X8XZP9-F1
#
_entry.id   AF-A0A7X8XZP9-F1
#
_cell.length_a   1.000
_cell.length_b   1.000
_cell.length_c   1.000
_cell.angle_alpha   90.00
_cell.angle_beta   90.00
_cell.angle_gamma   90.00
#
_symmetry.space_group_name_H-M   'P 1'
#
loop_
_entity.id
_entity.type
_entity.pdbx_description
1 polymer ?
#
loop_
_entity_poly.entity_id
_entity_poly.type
_entity_poly.pdbx_seq_one_letter_code
_entity_poly.pdbx_strand_id
1 'polypeptide(L)'
;MNKFSKIYQNKTDSELLMIITNKHYIEEARLEAFYILKKRSPTQLTKVHKKEIELIEKKDKKRDNKYNKDNELLIKELKSIPLQESRLYKNDNLNDLKCIRLDSQNYRLIIKDARGFGLISPRIFLKVNNDNSIKLSLKLNYYSLMIGTLVTLILIGITYPKSFHESNHTLISVPLLFVISVQIISYVMSLFINQENWFKLYIYKKI
;
A
#
# COMPACT_ATOMS: atom_id res chain seq x y z
N MET A 1 -12.57 9.10 -10.86
CA MET A 1 -13.26 10.35 -10.50
C MET A 1 -12.45 11.00 -9.39
N ASN A 2 -11.89 12.19 -9.62
CA ASN A 2 -10.94 12.83 -8.70
C ASN A 2 -11.63 13.15 -7.35
N LYS A 3 -10.98 12.87 -6.21
CA LYS A 3 -11.50 13.10 -4.85
C LYS A 3 -11.90 14.57 -4.65
N PHE A 4 -11.19 15.49 -5.31
CA PHE A 4 -11.45 16.92 -5.26
C PHE A 4 -12.63 17.39 -6.11
N SER A 5 -13.02 16.61 -7.14
CA SER A 5 -14.05 17.04 -8.09
C SER A 5 -15.40 17.28 -7.41
N LYS A 6 -15.83 16.36 -6.53
CA LYS A 6 -17.08 16.51 -5.77
C LYS A 6 -17.02 17.64 -4.74
N ILE A 7 -15.85 17.84 -4.12
CA ILE A 7 -15.67 18.85 -3.07
C ILE A 7 -15.68 20.25 -3.68
N TYR A 8 -15.02 20.43 -4.82
CA TYR A 8 -14.80 21.74 -5.43
C TYR A 8 -15.93 22.18 -6.35
N GLN A 9 -16.82 21.28 -6.75
CA GLN A 9 -18.06 21.65 -7.43
C GLN A 9 -18.93 22.60 -6.59
N ASN A 10 -18.90 22.53 -5.26
CA ASN A 10 -19.72 23.41 -4.42
C ASN A 10 -19.00 24.69 -3.99
N LYS A 11 -17.75 24.90 -4.41
CA LYS A 11 -16.98 26.11 -4.07
C LYS A 11 -17.30 27.28 -5.00
N THR A 12 -17.18 28.48 -4.46
CA THR A 12 -17.32 29.73 -5.20
C THR A 12 -16.09 29.99 -6.09
N ASP A 13 -16.25 30.82 -7.11
CA ASP A 13 -15.17 31.14 -8.05
C ASP A 13 -13.95 31.78 -7.36
N SER A 14 -14.18 32.63 -6.35
CA SER A 14 -13.11 33.24 -5.55
C SER A 14 -12.34 32.21 -4.71
N GLU A 15 -13.02 31.25 -4.12
CA GLU A 15 -12.38 30.14 -3.41
C GLU A 15 -11.57 29.25 -4.36
N LEU A 16 -12.10 28.96 -5.56
CA LEU A 16 -11.38 28.20 -6.57
C LEU A 16 -10.11 28.95 -7.00
N LEU A 17 -10.20 30.27 -7.21
CA LEU A 17 -9.05 31.10 -7.55
C LEU A 17 -8.00 31.13 -6.44
N MET A 18 -8.43 31.19 -5.17
CA MET A 18 -7.54 31.07 -4.02
C MET A 18 -6.81 29.72 -3.98
N ILE A 19 -7.51 28.63 -4.27
CA ILE A 19 -6.90 27.29 -4.33
C ILE A 19 -5.89 27.21 -5.47
N ILE A 20 -6.23 27.72 -6.67
CA ILE A 20 -5.32 27.72 -7.82
C ILE A 20 -4.03 28.48 -7.52
N THR A 21 -4.12 29.63 -6.84
CA THR A 21 -2.97 30.53 -6.60
C THR A 21 -2.12 30.13 -5.41
N ASN A 22 -2.71 29.52 -4.39
CA ASN A 22 -1.99 29.19 -3.16
C ASN A 22 -1.22 27.87 -3.28
N LYS A 23 0.11 27.94 -3.16
CA LYS A 23 1.03 26.80 -3.27
C LYS A 23 0.98 25.84 -2.07
N HIS A 24 0.31 26.18 -0.97
CA HIS A 24 0.08 25.27 0.14
C HIS A 24 -0.87 24.12 -0.22
N TYR A 25 -1.72 24.29 -1.23
CA TYR A 25 -2.56 23.22 -1.74
C TYR A 25 -1.74 22.27 -2.62
N ILE A 26 -2.05 20.98 -2.53
CA ILE A 26 -1.42 19.95 -3.36
C ILE A 26 -1.72 20.17 -4.86
N GLU A 27 -0.78 19.77 -5.72
CA GLU A 27 -0.84 19.99 -7.17
C GLU A 27 -2.16 19.48 -7.80
N GLU A 28 -2.62 18.29 -7.41
CA GLU A 28 -3.88 17.68 -7.86
C GLU A 28 -5.12 18.51 -7.54
N ALA A 29 -5.15 19.13 -6.35
CA ALA A 29 -6.23 19.99 -5.92
C ALA A 29 -6.26 21.30 -6.71
N ARG A 30 -5.08 21.90 -6.94
CA ARG A 30 -4.93 23.12 -7.73
C ARG A 30 -5.37 22.91 -9.19
N LEU A 31 -5.02 21.75 -9.76
CA LEU A 31 -5.37 21.34 -11.11
C LEU A 31 -6.87 21.10 -11.27
N GLU A 32 -7.53 20.43 -10.32
CA GLU A 32 -8.98 20.26 -10.32
C GLU A 32 -9.73 21.60 -10.18
N ALA A 33 -9.28 22.47 -9.26
CA ALA A 33 -9.87 23.79 -9.07
C ALA A 33 -9.78 24.64 -10.35
N PHE A 34 -8.64 24.57 -11.06
CA PHE A 34 -8.47 25.23 -12.35
C PHE A 34 -9.45 24.74 -13.42
N TYR A 35 -9.64 23.43 -13.56
CA TYR A 35 -10.58 22.91 -14.56
C TYR A 35 -12.03 23.29 -14.28
N ILE A 36 -12.43 23.30 -13.01
CA ILE A 36 -13.77 23.73 -12.61
C ILE A 36 -13.95 25.22 -12.92
N LEU A 37 -12.98 26.06 -12.54
CA LEU A 37 -13.06 27.50 -12.80
C LEU A 37 -12.99 27.83 -14.30
N LYS A 38 -12.18 27.10 -15.07
CA LYS A 38 -12.07 27.24 -16.54
C LYS A 38 -13.40 26.96 -17.24
N LYS A 39 -14.19 26.02 -16.70
CA LYS A 39 -15.52 25.67 -17.23
C LYS A 39 -16.59 26.69 -16.84
N ARG A 40 -16.50 27.27 -15.63
CA ARG A 40 -17.49 28.23 -15.10
C ARG A 40 -17.27 29.65 -15.59
N SER A 41 -16.06 30.16 -15.37
CA SER A 41 -15.71 31.57 -15.48
C SER A 41 -14.30 31.73 -16.08
N PRO A 42 -14.11 31.37 -17.36
CA PRO A 42 -12.78 31.34 -17.99
C PRO A 42 -12.09 32.72 -18.04
N THR A 43 -12.85 33.80 -17.95
CA THR A 43 -12.36 35.19 -17.94
C THR A 43 -11.55 35.54 -16.68
N GLN A 44 -11.77 34.84 -15.56
CA GLN A 44 -11.02 35.05 -14.32
C GLN A 44 -9.62 34.39 -14.36
N LEU A 45 -9.33 33.56 -15.37
CA LEU A 45 -8.05 32.87 -15.50
C LEU A 45 -7.05 33.68 -16.33
N THR A 46 -6.00 34.16 -15.67
CA THR A 46 -4.89 34.85 -16.32
C THR A 46 -3.99 33.90 -17.11
N LYS A 47 -3.17 34.45 -18.01
CA LYS A 47 -2.11 33.68 -18.71
C LYS A 47 -1.11 33.05 -17.74
N VAL A 48 -0.89 33.65 -16.57
CA VAL A 48 0.00 33.13 -15.53
C VAL A 48 -0.56 31.84 -14.94
N HIS A 49 -1.85 31.81 -14.60
CA HIS A 49 -2.51 30.60 -14.10
C HIS A 49 -2.45 29.45 -15.11
N LYS A 50 -2.69 29.75 -16.40
CA LYS A 50 -2.62 28.74 -17.48
C LYS A 50 -1.22 28.13 -17.59
N LYS A 51 -0.16 28.95 -17.59
CA LYS A 51 1.23 28.47 -17.65
C LYS A 51 1.63 27.62 -16.44
N GLU A 52 1.20 27.99 -15.24
CA GLU A 52 1.51 27.23 -14.03
C GLU A 52 0.82 25.86 -14.03
N ILE A 53 -0.45 25.80 -14.43
CA ILE A 53 -1.16 24.52 -14.55
C ILE A 53 -0.59 23.64 -15.66
N GLU A 54 -0.20 24.21 -16.80
CA GLU A 54 0.51 23.45 -17.86
C GLU A 54 1.83 22.85 -17.34
N LEU A 55 2.55 23.53 -16.44
CA LEU A 55 3.75 22.98 -15.82
C LEU A 55 3.41 21.82 -14.88
N ILE A 56 2.33 21.92 -14.11
CA ILE A 56 1.83 20.83 -13.24
C ILE A 56 1.41 19.64 -14.10
N GLU A 57 0.60 19.84 -15.14
CA GLU A 57 0.19 18.78 -16.09
C GLU A 57 1.40 18.09 -16.75
N LYS A 58 2.41 18.87 -17.16
CA LYS A 58 3.65 18.30 -17.72
C LYS A 58 4.43 17.49 -16.70
N LYS A 59 4.49 17.93 -15.44
CA LYS A 59 5.14 17.18 -14.35
C LYS A 59 4.38 15.89 -14.06
N ASP A 60 3.06 15.95 -13.94
CA ASP A 60 2.22 14.79 -13.66
C ASP A 60 2.31 13.78 -14.80
N LYS A 61 2.19 14.23 -16.06
CA LYS A 61 2.38 13.36 -17.23
C LYS A 61 3.78 12.73 -17.28
N LYS A 62 4.83 13.47 -16.89
CA LYS A 62 6.19 12.91 -16.78
C LYS A 62 6.29 11.86 -15.67
N ARG A 63 5.64 12.09 -14.51
CA ARG A 63 5.58 11.13 -13.41
C ARG A 63 4.84 9.86 -13.85
N ASP A 64 3.68 10.00 -14.48
CA ASP A 64 2.89 8.88 -14.99
C ASP A 64 3.64 8.07 -16.04
N ASN A 65 4.28 8.75 -17.00
CA ASN A 65 5.09 8.08 -18.02
C ASN A 65 6.26 7.32 -17.41
N LYS A 66 6.93 7.90 -16.40
CA LYS A 66 8.02 7.22 -15.69
C LYS A 66 7.49 6.00 -14.94
N TYR A 67 6.40 6.17 -14.18
CA TYR A 67 5.76 5.09 -13.43
C TYR A 67 5.33 3.93 -14.35
N ASN A 68 4.74 4.24 -15.51
CA ASN A 68 4.33 3.24 -16.48
C ASN A 68 5.52 2.52 -17.10
N LYS A 69 6.58 3.25 -17.49
CA LYS A 69 7.80 2.66 -18.04
C LYS A 69 8.48 1.73 -17.04
N ASP A 70 8.55 2.15 -15.78
CA ASP A 70 9.08 1.32 -14.70
C ASP A 70 8.23 0.03 -14.61
N ASN A 71 6.90 0.16 -14.47
CA ASN A 71 6.00 -1.00 -14.40
C ASN A 71 6.14 -1.96 -15.59
N GLU A 72 6.31 -1.46 -16.82
CA GLU A 72 6.51 -2.29 -18.00
C GLU A 72 7.77 -3.14 -17.89
N LEU A 73 8.89 -2.56 -17.44
CA LEU A 73 10.14 -3.29 -17.22
C LEU A 73 9.96 -4.38 -16.17
N LEU A 74 9.30 -4.05 -15.07
CA LEU A 74 9.07 -5.00 -13.99
C LEU A 74 8.07 -6.11 -14.39
N ILE A 75 7.03 -5.79 -15.15
CA ILE A 75 6.09 -6.79 -15.70
C ILE A 75 6.81 -7.71 -16.69
N LYS A 76 7.70 -7.17 -17.53
CA LYS A 76 8.52 -7.98 -18.45
C LYS A 76 9.41 -8.96 -17.66
N GLU A 77 10.05 -8.48 -16.60
CA GLU A 77 10.88 -9.30 -15.72
C GLU A 77 10.04 -10.38 -15.00
N LEU A 78 8.84 -10.05 -14.52
CA LEU A 78 7.93 -11.03 -13.92
C LEU A 78 7.44 -12.09 -14.91
N LYS A 79 7.06 -11.66 -16.12
CA LYS A 79 6.59 -12.57 -17.19
C LYS A 79 7.69 -13.50 -17.70
N SER A 80 8.97 -13.15 -17.50
CA SER A 80 10.10 -14.02 -17.82
C SER A 80 10.16 -15.28 -16.95
N ILE A 81 9.54 -15.27 -15.77
CA ILE A 81 9.47 -16.44 -14.88
C ILE A 81 8.51 -17.45 -15.52
N PRO A 82 8.91 -18.71 -15.76
CA PRO A 82 8.00 -19.73 -16.28
C PRO A 82 6.84 -20.03 -15.31
N LEU A 83 5.73 -20.58 -15.82
CA LEU A 83 4.56 -20.91 -15.00
C LEU A 83 4.93 -21.94 -13.93
N GLN A 84 4.47 -21.73 -12.70
CA GLN A 84 4.76 -22.56 -11.52
C GLN A 84 6.24 -22.59 -11.08
N GLU A 85 7.11 -21.85 -11.76
CA GLU A 85 8.51 -21.70 -11.38
C GLU A 85 8.74 -20.46 -10.51
N SER A 86 9.97 -20.36 -10.01
CA SER A 86 10.37 -19.30 -9.08
C SER A 86 11.70 -18.67 -9.41
N ARG A 87 11.82 -17.37 -9.15
CA ARG A 87 13.04 -16.60 -9.27
C ARG A 87 13.44 -15.99 -7.94
N LEU A 88 14.74 -16.02 -7.65
CA LEU A 88 15.32 -15.45 -6.43
C LEU A 88 15.98 -14.09 -6.75
N TYR A 89 15.55 -13.08 -6.00
CA TYR A 89 16.10 -11.73 -6.00
C TYR A 89 16.86 -11.56 -4.69
N LYS A 90 18.19 -11.59 -4.79
CA LYS A 90 19.08 -11.36 -3.65
C LYS A 90 19.16 -9.86 -3.36
N ASN A 91 19.25 -9.51 -2.08
CA ASN A 91 19.41 -8.12 -1.67
C ASN A 91 20.54 -8.04 -0.64
N ASP A 92 21.60 -7.31 -0.95
CA ASP A 92 22.82 -7.32 -0.12
C ASP A 92 22.59 -6.79 1.31
N ASN A 93 21.55 -5.98 1.52
CA ASN A 93 21.24 -5.34 2.80
C ASN A 93 19.91 -5.80 3.42
N LEU A 94 19.19 -6.76 2.80
CA LEU A 94 17.86 -7.21 3.26
C LEU A 94 17.69 -8.72 3.03
N ASN A 95 16.60 -9.28 3.57
CA ASN A 95 16.23 -10.67 3.33
C ASN A 95 16.01 -10.95 1.83
N ASP A 96 16.37 -12.14 1.34
CA ASP A 96 16.17 -12.53 -0.06
C ASP A 96 14.67 -12.57 -0.42
N LEU A 97 14.32 -12.20 -1.64
CA LEU A 97 12.94 -12.27 -2.15
C LEU A 97 12.81 -13.40 -3.18
N LYS A 98 11.96 -14.38 -2.89
CA LYS A 98 11.54 -15.41 -3.85
C LYS A 98 10.20 -15.01 -4.48
N CYS A 99 10.19 -14.81 -5.79
CA CYS A 99 8.96 -14.64 -6.56
C CYS A 99 8.60 -15.96 -7.25
N ILE A 100 7.35 -16.40 -7.12
CA ILE A 100 6.82 -17.62 -7.75
C ILE A 100 5.69 -17.18 -8.67
N ARG A 101 5.71 -17.61 -9.93
CA ARG A 101 4.60 -17.35 -10.85
C ARG A 101 3.53 -18.41 -10.65
N LEU A 102 2.32 -17.99 -10.31
CA LEU A 102 1.19 -18.91 -10.10
C LEU A 102 0.43 -19.13 -11.41
N ASP A 103 0.17 -18.05 -12.15
CA ASP A 103 -0.50 -18.08 -13.45
C ASP A 103 -0.02 -16.92 -14.37
N SER A 104 -0.78 -16.57 -15.39
CA SER A 104 -0.43 -15.51 -16.34
C SER A 104 -0.36 -14.12 -15.70
N GLN A 105 -1.08 -13.89 -14.61
CA GLN A 105 -1.27 -12.57 -13.98
C GLN A 105 -0.92 -12.55 -12.49
N ASN A 106 -0.92 -13.69 -11.81
CA ASN A 106 -0.75 -13.81 -10.37
C ASN A 106 0.61 -14.40 -10.00
N TYR A 107 1.23 -13.78 -8.99
CA TYR A 107 2.54 -14.11 -8.48
C TYR A 107 2.48 -14.17 -6.95
N ARG A 108 3.30 -15.06 -6.37
CA ARG A 108 3.49 -15.16 -4.93
C ARG A 108 4.88 -14.68 -4.57
N LEU A 109 4.96 -13.78 -3.61
CA LEU A 109 6.19 -13.23 -3.08
C LEU A 109 6.44 -13.83 -1.69
N ILE A 110 7.64 -14.35 -1.50
CA ILE A 110 8.08 -14.96 -0.25
C ILE A 110 9.40 -14.29 0.15
N ILE A 111 9.40 -13.64 1.30
CA ILE A 111 10.63 -13.13 1.91
C ILE A 111 11.33 -14.32 2.58
N LYS A 112 12.47 -14.73 2.03
CA LYS A 112 13.37 -15.71 2.64
C LYS A 112 14.20 -15.00 3.70
N ASP A 113 13.80 -15.13 4.96
CA ASP A 113 14.64 -14.77 6.10
C ASP A 113 15.61 -15.92 6.40
N ALA A 114 16.91 -15.63 6.48
CA ALA A 114 17.93 -16.59 6.86
C ALA A 114 17.74 -17.14 8.29
N ARG A 115 16.99 -16.42 9.14
CA ARG A 115 16.75 -16.76 10.56
C ARG A 115 15.58 -17.72 10.80
N GLY A 116 14.94 -18.22 9.76
CA GLY A 116 13.97 -19.33 9.91
C GLY A 116 12.58 -18.97 10.44
N PHE A 117 12.20 -17.67 10.46
CA PHE A 117 10.84 -17.22 10.84
C PHE A 117 9.71 -17.61 9.85
N GLY A 118 9.89 -18.68 9.07
CA GLY A 118 8.98 -19.14 8.02
C GLY A 118 7.57 -19.48 8.48
N LEU A 119 7.37 -19.73 9.79
CA LEU A 119 6.06 -20.05 10.38
C LEU A 119 5.09 -18.86 10.40
N ILE A 120 5.59 -17.61 10.44
CA ILE A 120 4.78 -16.38 10.50
C ILE A 120 5.01 -15.52 9.24
N SER A 121 5.76 -16.03 8.26
CA SER A 121 6.11 -15.25 7.07
C SER A 121 4.86 -14.87 6.28
N PRO A 122 4.58 -13.56 6.10
CA PRO A 122 3.39 -13.11 5.41
C PRO A 122 3.37 -13.64 3.97
N ARG A 123 2.24 -14.23 3.54
CA ARG A 123 2.06 -14.59 2.14
C ARG A 123 1.64 -13.35 1.37
N ILE A 124 2.56 -12.80 0.61
CA ILE A 124 2.33 -11.63 -0.23
C ILE A 124 1.97 -12.13 -1.63
N PHE A 125 0.88 -11.62 -2.18
CA PHE A 125 0.41 -11.92 -3.54
C PHE A 125 0.46 -10.67 -4.38
N LEU A 126 0.98 -10.81 -5.59
CA LEU A 126 1.04 -9.76 -6.59
C LEU A 126 0.16 -10.15 -7.77
N LYS A 127 -0.69 -9.22 -8.21
CA LYS A 127 -1.50 -9.35 -9.41
C LYS A 127 -1.13 -8.26 -10.40
N VAL A 128 -0.82 -8.66 -11.63
CA VAL A 128 -0.66 -7.76 -12.77
C VAL A 128 -2.01 -7.64 -13.48
N ASN A 129 -2.55 -6.44 -13.52
CA ASN A 129 -3.81 -6.16 -14.21
C ASN A 129 -3.57 -5.86 -15.71
N ASN A 130 -4.64 -5.84 -16.49
CA ASN A 130 -4.59 -5.63 -17.94
C ASN A 130 -4.11 -4.23 -18.34
N ASP A 131 -4.25 -3.24 -17.46
CA ASP A 131 -3.79 -1.86 -17.63
C ASP A 131 -2.31 -1.66 -17.23
N ASN A 132 -1.55 -2.75 -17.08
CA ASN A 132 -0.18 -2.75 -16.56
C ASN A 132 -0.05 -2.16 -15.14
N SER A 133 -1.15 -2.05 -14.39
CA SER A 133 -1.10 -1.77 -12.96
C SER A 133 -0.75 -3.03 -12.18
N ILE A 134 -0.10 -2.84 -11.03
CA ILE A 134 0.38 -3.92 -10.17
C ILE A 134 -0.29 -3.77 -8.82
N LYS A 135 -1.07 -4.77 -8.43
CA LYS A 135 -1.74 -4.79 -7.13
C LYS A 135 -1.05 -5.77 -6.20
N LEU A 136 -0.60 -5.29 -5.04
CA LEU A 136 -0.14 -6.13 -3.94
C LEU A 136 -1.30 -6.44 -2.99
N SER A 137 -1.31 -7.64 -2.46
CA SER A 137 -2.24 -8.06 -1.43
C SER A 137 -1.55 -8.94 -0.41
N LEU A 138 -1.74 -8.62 0.86
CA LEU A 138 -1.27 -9.42 1.96
C LEU A 138 -2.35 -10.44 2.33
N LYS A 139 -2.03 -11.73 2.25
CA LYS A 139 -2.82 -12.76 2.93
C LYS A 139 -2.06 -13.17 4.18
N LEU A 140 -2.46 -12.57 5.30
CA LEU A 140 -2.10 -13.10 6.60
C LEU A 140 -2.72 -14.49 6.74
N ASN A 141 -1.94 -15.44 7.25
CA ASN A 141 -2.47 -16.77 7.50
C ASN A 141 -3.46 -16.68 8.67
N TYR A 142 -4.76 -16.54 8.36
CA TYR A 142 -5.80 -16.46 9.38
C TYR A 142 -5.74 -17.65 10.35
N TYR A 143 -5.25 -18.82 9.91
CA TYR A 143 -5.04 -19.97 10.79
C TYR A 143 -4.05 -19.69 11.92
N SER A 144 -2.93 -19.00 11.68
CA SER A 144 -1.99 -18.69 12.76
C SER A 144 -2.58 -17.70 13.76
N LEU A 145 -3.38 -16.76 13.27
CA LEU A 145 -4.09 -15.78 14.11
C LEU A 145 -5.21 -16.45 14.92
N MET A 146 -5.97 -17.37 14.32
CA MET A 146 -7.00 -18.16 14.98
C MET A 146 -6.42 -19.16 15.99
N ILE A 147 -5.30 -19.80 15.70
CA ILE A 147 -4.60 -20.67 16.67
C ILE A 147 -4.10 -19.81 17.83
N GLY A 148 -3.51 -18.63 17.56
CA GLY A 148 -3.07 -17.71 18.61
C GLY A 148 -4.22 -17.25 19.51
N THR A 149 -5.36 -16.85 18.95
CA THR A 149 -6.54 -16.48 19.74
C THR A 149 -7.13 -17.67 20.49
N LEU A 150 -7.18 -18.86 19.88
CA LEU A 150 -7.67 -20.07 20.55
C LEU A 150 -6.80 -20.46 21.75
N VAL A 151 -5.47 -20.46 21.60
CA VAL A 151 -4.53 -20.74 22.70
C VAL A 151 -4.67 -19.68 23.79
N THR A 152 -4.86 -18.41 23.42
CA THR A 152 -5.09 -17.33 24.38
C THR A 152 -6.40 -17.54 25.16
N LEU A 153 -7.49 -17.89 24.48
CA LEU A 153 -8.79 -18.18 25.10
C LEU A 153 -8.73 -19.40 26.03
N ILE A 154 -8.00 -20.44 25.64
CA ILE A 154 -7.76 -21.62 26.48
C ILE A 154 -6.96 -21.23 27.73
N LEU A 155 -5.88 -20.45 27.56
CA LEU A 155 -5.08 -19.96 28.68
C LEU A 155 -5.91 -19.11 29.64
N ILE A 156 -6.72 -18.18 29.12
CA ILE A 156 -7.67 -17.40 29.92
C ILE A 156 -8.65 -18.34 30.62
N GLY A 157 -9.27 -19.31 29.93
CA GLY A 157 -10.22 -20.25 30.53
C GLY A 157 -9.61 -21.07 31.68
N ILE A 158 -8.33 -21.42 31.59
CA ILE A 158 -7.59 -22.16 32.63
C ILE A 158 -7.18 -21.23 33.79
N THR A 159 -6.73 -20.01 33.51
CA THR A 159 -6.20 -19.09 34.52
C THR A 159 -7.28 -18.28 35.22
N TYR A 160 -8.40 -18.00 34.57
CA TYR A 160 -9.52 -17.22 35.07
C TYR A 160 -10.08 -17.74 36.42
N PRO A 161 -10.37 -19.06 36.60
CA PRO A 161 -10.85 -19.57 37.89
C PRO A 161 -9.81 -19.50 39.01
N LYS A 162 -8.51 -19.60 38.71
CA LYS A 162 -7.44 -19.41 39.71
C LYS A 162 -7.25 -17.93 40.09
N SER A 163 -7.46 -17.02 39.14
CA SER A 163 -7.20 -15.58 39.32
C SER A 163 -8.35 -14.84 40.03
N PHE A 164 -9.59 -15.34 39.91
CA PHE A 164 -10.77 -14.75 40.56
C PHE A 164 -10.73 -14.89 42.09
N HIS A 165 -10.03 -15.91 42.61
CA HIS A 165 -9.82 -16.08 44.06
C HIS A 165 -8.73 -15.18 44.65
N GLU A 166 -7.79 -14.70 43.85
CA GLU A 166 -6.62 -13.94 44.33
C GLU A 166 -6.60 -12.47 43.87
N SER A 167 -7.67 -11.96 43.23
CA SER A 167 -7.73 -10.58 42.69
C SER A 167 -6.56 -10.20 41.76
N ASN A 168 -5.95 -11.19 41.11
CA ASN A 168 -4.78 -10.98 40.26
C ASN A 168 -5.18 -10.61 38.82
N HIS A 169 -5.54 -9.34 38.61
CA HIS A 169 -5.90 -8.78 37.29
C HIS A 169 -4.81 -8.92 36.21
N THR A 170 -3.56 -9.13 36.62
CA THR A 170 -2.39 -9.36 35.75
C THR A 170 -2.48 -10.66 34.94
N LEU A 171 -3.13 -11.71 35.46
CA LEU A 171 -3.24 -13.00 34.77
C LEU A 171 -4.22 -12.99 33.59
N ILE A 172 -5.18 -12.07 33.58
CA ILE A 172 -6.17 -11.90 32.51
C ILE A 172 -5.72 -10.84 31.49
N SER A 173 -5.01 -9.80 31.94
CA SER A 173 -4.58 -8.70 31.07
C SER A 173 -3.43 -9.07 30.12
N VAL A 174 -2.48 -9.91 30.55
CA VAL A 174 -1.32 -10.30 29.72
C VAL A 174 -1.70 -11.06 28.44
N PRO A 175 -2.58 -12.08 28.47
CA PRO A 175 -3.05 -12.76 27.26
C PRO A 175 -3.82 -11.82 26.31
N LEU A 176 -4.61 -10.89 26.88
CA LEU A 176 -5.39 -9.93 26.10
C LEU A 176 -4.49 -8.90 25.40
N LEU A 177 -3.47 -8.40 26.10
CA LEU A 177 -2.44 -7.52 25.53
C LEU A 177 -1.68 -8.21 24.39
N PHE A 178 -1.36 -9.50 24.52
CA PHE A 178 -0.70 -10.25 23.45
C PHE A 178 -1.53 -10.27 22.15
N VAL A 179 -2.85 -10.55 22.24
CA VAL A 179 -3.74 -10.55 21.06
C VAL A 179 -3.83 -9.16 20.42
N ILE A 180 -3.98 -8.11 21.23
CA ILE A 180 -4.01 -6.73 20.74
C ILE A 180 -2.69 -6.38 20.04
N SER A 181 -1.55 -6.73 20.62
CA SER A 181 -0.23 -6.50 20.02
C SER A 181 -0.09 -7.22 18.68
N VAL A 182 -0.52 -8.49 18.57
CA VAL A 182 -0.47 -9.24 17.31
C VAL A 182 -1.36 -8.60 16.23
N GLN A 183 -2.54 -8.10 16.59
CA GLN A 183 -3.44 -7.42 15.65
C GLN A 183 -2.85 -6.08 15.18
N ILE A 184 -2.28 -5.27 16.09
CA ILE A 184 -1.63 -4.01 15.74
C ILE A 184 -0.44 -4.25 14.82
N ILE A 185 0.44 -5.21 15.15
CA ILE A 185 1.60 -5.57 14.32
C ILE A 185 1.13 -6.04 12.93
N SER A 186 0.09 -6.87 12.87
CA SER A 186 -0.49 -7.36 11.62
C SER A 186 -1.07 -6.23 10.76
N TYR A 187 -1.75 -5.27 11.39
CA TYR A 187 -2.32 -4.10 10.71
C TYR A 187 -1.23 -3.18 10.18
N VAL A 188 -0.21 -2.87 10.98
CA VAL A 188 0.93 -2.05 10.59
C VAL A 188 1.67 -2.71 9.41
N MET A 189 1.92 -4.02 9.46
CA MET A 189 2.53 -4.77 8.35
C MET A 189 1.66 -4.72 7.08
N SER A 190 0.33 -4.80 7.20
CA SER A 190 -0.58 -4.63 6.07
C SER A 190 -0.45 -3.25 5.42
N LEU A 191 -0.36 -2.18 6.23
CA LEU A 191 -0.17 -0.82 5.72
C LEU A 191 1.17 -0.67 4.98
N PHE A 192 2.27 -1.19 5.52
CA PHE A 192 3.58 -1.12 4.87
C PHE A 192 3.64 -1.91 3.56
N ILE A 193 3.01 -3.08 3.48
CA ILE A 193 3.05 -3.94 2.29
C ILE A 193 2.11 -3.44 1.18
N ASN A 194 0.98 -2.83 1.54
CA ASN A 194 0.08 -2.23 0.55
C ASN A 194 0.69 -0.99 -0.13
N GLN A 195 1.82 -0.46 0.36
CA GLN A 195 2.60 0.50 -0.40
C GLN A 195 3.38 -0.24 -1.51
N GLU A 196 2.86 -0.19 -2.74
CA GLU A 196 3.46 -0.77 -3.96
C GLU A 196 4.96 -0.50 -4.13
N ASN A 197 5.46 0.59 -3.52
CA ASN A 197 6.84 1.02 -3.59
C ASN A 197 7.84 0.01 -2.99
N TRP A 198 7.49 -0.69 -1.91
CA TRP A 198 8.43 -1.59 -1.24
C TRP A 198 8.86 -2.76 -2.13
N PHE A 199 7.92 -3.39 -2.83
CA PHE A 199 8.22 -4.49 -3.75
C PHE A 199 9.03 -4.03 -4.96
N LYS A 200 8.69 -2.87 -5.52
CA LYS A 200 9.43 -2.26 -6.63
C LYS A 200 10.91 -2.09 -6.28
N LEU A 201 11.23 -1.63 -5.08
CA LEU A 201 12.61 -1.47 -4.61
C LEU A 201 13.41 -2.78 -4.61
N TYR A 202 12.78 -3.93 -4.36
CA TYR A 202 13.46 -5.23 -4.37
C TYR A 202 13.86 -5.71 -5.77
N ILE A 203 13.00 -5.47 -6.77
CA ILE A 203 13.27 -5.90 -8.14
C ILE A 203 14.15 -4.89 -8.87
N TYR A 204 13.90 -3.58 -8.73
CA TYR A 204 14.70 -2.57 -9.44
C TYR A 204 16.13 -2.42 -8.93
N LYS A 205 16.46 -2.83 -7.70
CA LYS A 205 17.87 -2.88 -7.27
C LYS A 205 18.73 -3.81 -8.15
N LYS A 206 18.10 -4.67 -8.95
CA LYS A 206 18.76 -5.68 -9.77
C LYS A 206 18.57 -5.46 -11.29
N ILE A 207 17.72 -4.53 -11.70
CA ILE A 207 17.49 -4.11 -13.10
C ILE A 207 18.33 -2.86 -13.35
#